data_AF-A0A968ZG84-F1
#
_entry.id   AF-A0A968ZG84-F1
#
_cell.length_a   1.000
_cell.length_b   1.000
_cell.length_c   1.000
_cell.angle_alpha   90.00
_cell.angle_beta   90.00
_cell.angle_gamma   90.00
#
_symmetry.space_group_name_H-M   'P 1'
#
loop_
_entity.id
_entity.type
_entity.pdbx_description
1 polymer ?
#
loop_
_entity_poly.entity_id
_entity_poly.type
_entity_poly.pdbx_seq_one_letter_code
_entity_poly.pdbx_strand_id
1 'polypeptide(L)'
;MRELPSLRGAQLTVAPFAFRETHDQSARITHRIEITGDDSPGLIARLSEAFRPMGANIVRLNSESVPGPSGARFLLRMAVSVPEQKAAVCMATVANTAGQMNLSCRWQQV
;
A
#
# COMPACT_ATOMS: atom_id res chain seq x y z
N MET A 1 15.08 21.68 -27.27
CA MET A 1 14.68 21.68 -25.84
C MET A 1 14.38 23.12 -25.46
N ARG A 2 13.19 23.40 -24.88
CA ARG A 2 12.86 24.75 -24.37
C ARG A 2 13.52 24.95 -23.01
N GLU A 3 13.97 26.16 -22.73
CA GLU A 3 14.44 26.52 -21.39
C GLU A 3 13.29 26.43 -20.38
N LEU A 4 13.59 25.89 -19.19
CA LEU A 4 12.70 25.85 -18.04
C LEU A 4 13.24 26.83 -16.99
N PRO A 5 12.72 28.08 -16.92
CA PRO A 5 13.22 29.10 -16.01
C PRO A 5 13.21 28.69 -14.53
N SER A 6 12.33 27.76 -14.14
CA SER A 6 12.23 27.20 -12.79
C SER A 6 13.43 26.36 -12.37
N LEU A 7 14.29 25.92 -13.30
CA LEU A 7 15.46 25.09 -13.02
C LEU A 7 16.76 25.89 -12.96
N ARG A 8 16.71 27.24 -12.99
CA ARG A 8 17.92 28.07 -12.89
C ARG A 8 18.63 27.82 -11.56
N GLY A 9 19.89 27.41 -11.64
CA GLY A 9 20.74 27.12 -10.47
C GLY A 9 20.55 25.73 -9.86
N ALA A 10 19.69 24.88 -10.42
CA ALA A 10 19.54 23.50 -9.97
C ALA A 10 20.71 22.62 -10.43
N GLN A 11 21.19 21.74 -9.56
CA GLN A 11 22.03 20.60 -9.98
C GLN A 11 21.12 19.46 -10.43
N LEU A 12 21.21 19.08 -11.70
CA LEU A 12 20.48 17.97 -12.29
C LEU A 12 21.45 16.83 -12.61
N THR A 13 21.19 15.66 -12.04
CA THR A 13 21.90 14.43 -12.40
C THR A 13 20.92 13.50 -13.08
N VAL A 14 21.25 13.07 -14.30
CA VAL A 14 20.49 12.05 -15.04
C VAL A 14 21.35 10.81 -15.13
N ALA A 15 20.85 9.70 -14.61
CA ALA A 15 21.50 8.40 -14.71
C ALA A 15 20.60 7.43 -15.52
N PRO A 16 21.18 6.53 -16.32
CA PRO A 16 20.40 5.46 -16.95
C PRO A 16 19.69 4.63 -15.87
N PHE A 17 18.36 4.58 -15.95
CA PHE A 17 17.56 3.69 -15.12
C PHE A 17 17.39 2.36 -15.87
N ALA A 18 18.06 1.31 -15.41
CA ALA A 18 17.82 -0.04 -15.89
C ALA A 18 16.63 -0.64 -15.14
N PHE A 19 15.51 -0.83 -15.83
CA PHE A 19 14.37 -1.57 -15.29
C PHE A 19 14.84 -3.01 -15.03
N ARG A 20 14.84 -3.47 -13.77
CA ARG A 20 15.20 -4.87 -13.47
C ARG A 20 14.05 -5.75 -13.94
N GLU A 21 14.31 -6.64 -14.90
CA GLU A 21 13.31 -7.56 -15.46
C GLU A 21 12.82 -8.59 -14.44
N THR A 22 13.65 -8.93 -13.45
CA THR A 22 13.29 -9.81 -12.34
C THR A 22 12.80 -9.00 -11.15
N HIS A 23 11.49 -9.10 -10.91
CA HIS A 23 10.89 -8.71 -9.63
C HIS A 23 11.63 -9.44 -8.50
N ASP A 24 12.10 -8.67 -7.51
CA ASP A 24 12.66 -9.25 -6.29
C ASP A 24 11.61 -10.11 -5.57
N GLN A 25 12.04 -10.94 -4.59
CA GLN A 25 11.08 -11.76 -3.84
C GLN A 25 10.00 -10.92 -3.15
N SER A 26 10.34 -9.69 -2.73
CA SER A 26 9.41 -8.72 -2.14
C SER A 26 8.41 -8.10 -3.13
N ALA A 27 8.54 -8.37 -4.42
CA ALA A 27 7.56 -7.95 -5.43
C ALA A 27 6.64 -9.09 -5.89
N ARG A 28 6.83 -10.31 -5.36
CA ARG A 28 5.84 -11.38 -5.49
C ARG A 28 4.68 -11.12 -4.55
N ILE A 29 3.48 -10.95 -5.12
CA ILE A 29 2.24 -10.77 -4.35
C ILE A 29 1.92 -12.11 -3.68
N THR A 30 1.89 -12.13 -2.35
CA THR A 30 1.47 -13.30 -1.56
C THR A 30 0.05 -13.15 -1.03
N HIS A 31 -0.41 -11.91 -0.80
CA HIS A 31 -1.75 -11.63 -0.30
C HIS A 31 -2.38 -10.44 -1.01
N ARG A 32 -3.70 -10.50 -1.14
CA ARG A 32 -4.55 -9.35 -1.51
C ARG A 32 -5.43 -8.97 -0.32
N ILE A 33 -5.46 -7.69 -0.03
CA ILE A 33 -6.18 -7.12 1.12
C ILE A 33 -7.16 -6.08 0.59
N GLU A 34 -8.38 -6.12 1.09
CA GLU A 34 -9.43 -5.14 0.85
C GLU A 34 -9.94 -4.60 2.18
N ILE A 35 -9.94 -3.28 2.32
CA ILE A 35 -10.44 -2.57 3.49
C ILE A 35 -11.53 -1.60 3.05
N THR A 36 -12.68 -1.65 3.71
CA THR A 36 -13.84 -0.81 3.41
C THR A 36 -14.44 -0.21 4.66
N GLY A 37 -14.99 0.99 4.56
CA GLY A 37 -15.69 1.65 5.66
C GLY A 37 -15.90 3.13 5.38
N ASP A 38 -16.22 3.87 6.41
CA ASP A 38 -16.26 5.33 6.34
C ASP A 38 -14.83 5.89 6.39
N ASP A 39 -14.59 7.05 5.78
CA ASP A 39 -13.24 7.60 5.68
C ASP A 39 -12.63 7.80 7.07
N SER A 40 -11.43 7.24 7.24
CA SER A 40 -10.70 7.26 8.51
C SER A 40 -9.28 7.73 8.24
N PRO A 41 -9.03 9.04 8.38
CA PRO A 41 -7.72 9.63 8.18
C PRO A 41 -6.63 8.88 8.95
N GLY A 42 -5.51 8.62 8.28
CA GLY A 42 -4.34 7.97 8.89
C GLY A 42 -4.28 6.45 8.76
N LEU A 43 -5.28 5.79 8.15
CA LEU A 43 -5.25 4.34 7.93
C LEU A 43 -3.99 3.88 7.18
N ILE A 44 -3.70 4.49 6.03
CA ILE A 44 -2.55 4.11 5.19
C ILE A 44 -1.24 4.27 5.96
N ALA A 45 -1.11 5.34 6.76
CA ALA A 45 0.06 5.56 7.59
C ALA A 45 0.23 4.45 8.64
N ARG A 46 -0.84 4.14 9.39
CA ARG A 46 -0.84 3.06 10.40
C ARG A 46 -0.55 1.69 9.81
N LEU A 47 -1.13 1.37 8.66
CA LEU A 47 -0.84 0.11 7.95
C LEU A 47 0.62 0.04 7.50
N SER A 48 1.15 1.14 6.95
CA SER A 48 2.55 1.22 6.53
C SER A 48 3.52 1.03 7.71
N GLU A 49 3.17 1.55 8.88
CA GLU A 49 3.91 1.33 10.13
C GLU A 49 3.82 -0.12 10.59
N ALA A 50 2.63 -0.72 10.54
CA ALA A 50 2.41 -2.11 10.90
C ALA A 50 3.19 -3.08 10.01
N PHE A 51 3.30 -2.81 8.70
CA PHE A 51 4.00 -3.69 7.76
C PHE A 51 5.52 -3.73 7.95
N ARG A 52 6.15 -2.63 8.40
CA ARG A 52 7.61 -2.52 8.56
C ARG A 52 8.25 -3.63 9.42
N PRO A 53 7.84 -3.86 10.68
CA PRO A 53 8.46 -4.89 11.53
C PRO A 53 8.25 -6.31 10.99
N MET A 54 7.25 -6.50 10.12
CA MET A 54 6.95 -7.80 9.51
C MET A 54 7.82 -8.08 8.28
N GLY A 55 8.56 -7.08 7.78
CA GLY A 55 9.26 -7.21 6.50
C GLY A 55 8.31 -7.36 5.32
N ALA A 56 7.06 -6.88 5.45
CA ALA A 56 6.09 -6.89 4.39
C ALA A 56 6.32 -5.70 3.44
N ASN A 57 6.11 -5.94 2.15
CA ASN A 57 6.20 -4.93 1.11
C ASN A 57 4.84 -4.70 0.46
N ILE A 58 4.46 -3.44 0.25
CA ILE A 58 3.27 -3.08 -0.52
C ILE A 58 3.67 -3.04 -2.00
N VAL A 59 3.26 -4.08 -2.75
CA VAL A 59 3.56 -4.20 -4.18
C VAL A 59 2.63 -3.31 -5.00
N ARG A 60 1.35 -3.26 -4.62
CA ARG A 60 0.35 -2.38 -5.25
C ARG A 60 -0.59 -1.85 -4.19
N LEU A 61 -1.01 -0.60 -4.37
CA LEU A 61 -2.03 0.03 -3.54
C LEU A 61 -2.92 0.88 -4.44
N ASN A 62 -4.23 0.74 -4.26
CA ASN A 62 -5.22 1.63 -4.83
C ASN A 62 -6.20 2.05 -3.73
N SER A 63 -6.50 3.34 -3.68
CA SER A 63 -7.39 3.95 -2.71
C SER A 63 -8.41 4.79 -3.45
N GLU A 64 -9.69 4.57 -3.17
CA GLU A 64 -10.77 5.26 -3.84
C GLU A 64 -11.93 5.55 -2.89
N SER A 65 -12.65 6.63 -3.19
CA SER A 65 -13.95 6.93 -2.58
C SER A 65 -15.03 6.45 -3.53
N VAL A 66 -15.80 5.45 -3.11
CA VAL A 66 -16.90 4.85 -3.88
C VAL A 66 -18.25 5.27 -3.30
N PRO A 67 -19.31 5.39 -4.11
CA PRO A 67 -20.66 5.61 -3.59
C PRO A 67 -21.11 4.47 -2.67
N GLY A 68 -21.76 4.79 -1.57
CA GLY A 68 -22.30 3.85 -0.60
C GLY A 68 -23.63 4.30 0.01
N PRO A 69 -24.29 3.45 0.82
CA PRO A 69 -25.64 3.71 1.33
C PRO A 69 -25.79 4.98 2.18
N SER A 70 -24.73 5.36 2.90
CA SER A 70 -24.67 6.52 3.81
C SER A 70 -23.93 7.72 3.20
N GLY A 71 -23.48 7.64 1.95
CA GLY A 71 -22.57 8.62 1.32
C GLY A 71 -21.34 7.94 0.71
N ALA A 72 -20.24 8.67 0.57
CA ALA A 72 -18.99 8.10 0.05
C ALA A 72 -18.39 7.11 1.06
N ARG A 73 -18.15 5.87 0.62
CA ARG A 73 -17.36 4.87 1.35
C ARG A 73 -15.93 4.86 0.84
N PHE A 74 -15.01 4.67 1.76
CA PHE A 74 -13.62 4.46 1.46
C PHE A 74 -13.38 3.00 1.10
N LEU A 75 -12.61 2.77 0.03
CA LEU A 75 -12.20 1.45 -0.43
C LEU A 75 -10.70 1.44 -0.74
N LEU A 76 -9.97 0.65 0.04
CA LEU A 76 -8.54 0.44 -0.09
C LEU A 76 -8.28 -1.00 -0.52
N ARG A 77 -7.57 -1.16 -1.65
CA ARG A 77 -7.11 -2.45 -2.14
C ARG A 77 -5.59 -2.47 -2.19
N MET A 78 -5.01 -3.47 -1.57
CA MET A 78 -3.56 -3.65 -1.52
C MET A 78 -3.18 -5.05 -1.99
N ALA A 79 -2.07 -5.12 -2.71
CA ALA A 79 -1.36 -6.36 -2.97
C ALA A 79 -0.02 -6.28 -2.24
N VAL A 80 0.24 -7.26 -1.37
CA VAL A 80 1.43 -7.26 -0.51
C VAL A 80 2.24 -8.51 -0.72
N SER A 81 3.55 -8.36 -0.56
CA SER A 81 4.48 -9.46 -0.35
C SER A 81 4.77 -9.56 1.13
N VAL A 82 4.60 -10.74 1.70
CA VAL A 82 4.80 -10.99 3.13
C VAL A 82 5.63 -12.28 3.27
N PRO A 83 6.69 -12.28 4.09
CA PRO A 83 7.41 -13.51 4.42
C PRO A 83 6.46 -14.54 5.04
N GLU A 84 6.55 -15.80 4.58
CA GLU A 84 5.63 -16.88 4.95
C GLU A 84 5.53 -17.07 6.47
N GLN A 85 6.67 -17.01 7.18
CA GLN A 85 6.74 -17.19 8.63
C GLN A 85 6.01 -16.07 9.41
N LYS A 86 5.78 -14.91 8.77
CA LYS A 86 5.12 -13.75 9.36
C LYS A 86 3.73 -13.49 8.80
N ALA A 87 3.26 -14.30 7.83
CA ALA A 87 2.00 -14.07 7.13
C ALA A 87 0.79 -14.02 8.08
N ALA A 88 0.66 -15.01 8.96
CA ALA A 88 -0.46 -15.08 9.91
C ALA A 88 -0.52 -13.88 10.85
N VAL A 89 0.62 -13.52 11.47
CA VAL A 89 0.72 -12.35 12.36
C VAL A 89 0.45 -11.06 11.58
N CYS A 90 0.97 -10.95 10.37
CA CYS A 90 0.77 -9.78 9.52
C CYS A 90 -0.71 -9.56 9.18
N MET A 91 -1.42 -10.60 8.73
CA MET A 91 -2.84 -10.49 8.42
C MET A 91 -3.68 -10.20 9.68
N ALA A 92 -3.32 -10.78 10.82
CA ALA A 92 -3.97 -10.47 12.09
C ALA A 92 -3.77 -9.00 12.49
N THR A 93 -2.55 -8.46 12.37
CA THR A 93 -2.29 -7.05 12.67
C THR A 93 -3.06 -6.12 11.73
N VAL A 94 -3.07 -6.40 10.42
CA VAL A 94 -3.85 -5.61 9.45
C VAL A 94 -5.33 -5.60 9.81
N ALA A 95 -5.91 -6.78 10.10
CA ALA A 95 -7.31 -6.90 10.49
C ALA A 95 -7.61 -6.13 11.79
N ASN A 96 -6.72 -6.22 12.79
CA ASN A 96 -6.86 -5.49 14.04
C ASN A 96 -6.76 -3.97 13.85
N THR A 97 -5.82 -3.49 13.04
CA THR A 97 -5.67 -2.05 12.72
C THR A 97 -6.91 -1.51 12.01
N ALA A 98 -7.46 -2.26 11.05
CA ALA A 98 -8.72 -1.90 10.40
C ALA A 98 -9.90 -1.90 11.39
N GLY A 99 -10.02 -2.93 12.22
CA GLY A 99 -11.08 -3.08 13.21
C GLY A 99 -11.09 -1.97 14.26
N GLN A 100 -9.92 -1.52 14.74
CA GLN A 100 -9.78 -0.38 15.65
C GLN A 100 -10.28 0.95 15.07
N MET A 101 -10.41 1.02 13.75
CA MET A 101 -10.89 2.19 13.01
C MET A 101 -12.32 2.00 12.51
N ASN A 102 -13.04 0.98 13.01
CA ASN A 102 -14.37 0.56 12.57
C ASN A 102 -14.45 0.25 11.06
N LEU A 103 -13.35 -0.24 10.48
CA LEU A 103 -13.27 -0.64 9.09
C LEU A 103 -13.40 -2.15 8.95
N SER A 104 -14.08 -2.57 7.88
CA SER A 104 -14.15 -3.98 7.47
C SER A 104 -12.89 -4.35 6.70
N CYS A 105 -12.24 -5.45 7.06
CA CYS A 105 -11.07 -5.97 6.38
C CYS A 105 -11.34 -7.38 5.86
N ARG A 106 -10.95 -7.64 4.61
CA ARG A 106 -10.92 -8.97 4.01
C ARG A 106 -9.56 -9.18 3.35
N TRP A 107 -9.06 -10.40 3.40
CA TRP A 107 -7.84 -10.75 2.70
C TRP A 107 -7.94 -12.16 2.14
N GLN A 108 -7.12 -12.43 1.13
CA GLN A 108 -6.95 -13.75 0.55
C GLN A 108 -5.48 -13.97 0.20
N GLN A 109 -5.02 -15.20 0.38
CA GLN A 109 -3.73 -15.63 -0.12
C GLN A 109 -3.82 -15.86 -1.64
N VAL A 110 -2.73 -15.59 -2.36
CA VAL A 110 -2.60 -15.80 -3.82
C VAL A 110 -2.03 -17.17 -4.12
#